data_AF-A0A534VRT2-F1
#
_entry.id   AF-A0A534VRT2-F1
#
_cell.length_a   1.000
_cell.length_b   1.000
_cell.length_c   1.000
_cell.angle_alpha   90.00
_cell.angle_beta   90.00
_cell.angle_gamma   90.00
#
_symmetry.space_group_name_H-M   'P 1'
#
loop_
_entity.id
_entity.type
_entity.pdbx_description
1 polymer ?
#
loop_
_entity_poly.entity_id
_entity_poly.type
_entity_poly.pdbx_seq_one_letter_code
_entity_poly.pdbx_strand_id
1 'polypeptide(L)'
;FPVVMMVPALRDVFGYEGFPATYFVKADGTFSTTLFGYQPIEQMRQVAWEIAGEGAETTTAPSSSPVPSGGVGRHPPWEKRPLLALLPAPWAQWHPLLVHFPIALLVLEAVFVCALLVRPNERMAQFSTWLLGAAVVSLVPTILTGIRDAGADLGPDSPFWNGLHDRLTHLFRLESSVSLHVLFGLAVTLIAFGRLAWRVRAGDRILGGGQRMAFTLVTLLGLWVLFGGGQVGGGISHR
;
A
#
# COMPACT_ATOMS: atom_id res chain seq x y z
N PHE A 1 16.98 -24.03 -10.84
CA PHE A 1 15.58 -24.51 -10.70
C PHE A 1 14.76 -23.82 -11.76
N PRO A 2 14.05 -24.54 -12.64
CA PRO A 2 13.27 -23.90 -13.70
C PRO A 2 12.15 -23.06 -13.07
N VAL A 3 12.15 -21.77 -13.38
CA VAL A 3 11.05 -20.86 -13.03
C VAL A 3 9.91 -21.16 -14.00
N VAL A 4 8.89 -21.86 -13.52
CA VAL A 4 7.67 -22.10 -14.31
C VAL A 4 6.84 -20.83 -14.26
N MET A 5 6.78 -20.09 -15.37
CA MET A 5 5.79 -19.02 -15.53
C MET A 5 4.40 -19.65 -15.64
N MET A 6 3.60 -19.57 -14.58
CA MET A 6 2.25 -20.12 -14.57
C MET A 6 1.29 -19.23 -15.36
N VAL A 7 0.61 -19.83 -16.33
CA VAL A 7 -0.48 -19.24 -17.13
C VAL A 7 -1.78 -19.29 -16.31
N PRO A 8 -2.73 -18.34 -16.43
CA PRO A 8 -3.92 -18.30 -15.57
C PRO A 8 -4.73 -19.60 -15.49
N ALA A 9 -4.79 -20.39 -16.56
CA ALA A 9 -5.48 -21.69 -16.56
C ALA A 9 -4.85 -22.74 -15.62
N LEU A 10 -3.55 -22.63 -15.31
CA LEU A 10 -2.88 -23.48 -14.34
C LEU A 10 -3.08 -22.98 -12.90
N ARG A 11 -3.48 -21.72 -12.71
CA ARG A 11 -3.66 -21.11 -11.39
C ARG A 11 -4.77 -21.78 -10.58
N ASP A 12 -5.88 -22.10 -11.24
CA ASP A 12 -7.06 -22.70 -10.60
C ASP A 12 -6.81 -24.18 -10.25
N VAL A 13 -6.00 -24.88 -11.05
CA VAL A 13 -5.66 -26.30 -10.84
C VAL A 13 -4.76 -26.50 -9.62
N PHE A 14 -3.88 -25.54 -9.34
CA PHE A 14 -2.95 -25.60 -8.20
C PHE A 14 -3.51 -24.99 -6.91
N GLY A 15 -4.77 -24.53 -6.88
CA GLY A 15 -5.38 -23.93 -5.69
C GLY A 15 -4.57 -22.72 -5.19
N TYR A 16 -4.19 -21.82 -6.11
CA TYR A 16 -3.25 -20.74 -5.86
C TYR A 16 -3.77 -19.72 -4.81
N GLU A 17 -3.28 -19.81 -3.57
CA GLU A 17 -3.57 -18.85 -2.50
C GLU A 17 -2.36 -17.93 -2.21
N GLY A 18 -2.18 -16.87 -3.01
CA GLY A 18 -1.26 -15.76 -2.69
C GLY A 18 0.04 -15.67 -3.51
N PHE A 19 0.62 -14.46 -3.59
CA PHE A 19 1.84 -14.13 -4.33
C PHE A 19 2.86 -13.39 -3.43
N PRO A 20 4.18 -13.62 -3.60
CA PRO A 20 4.80 -14.72 -4.34
C PRO A 20 4.65 -16.06 -3.59
N ALA A 21 4.69 -17.18 -4.33
CA ALA A 21 4.69 -18.52 -3.74
C ALA A 21 5.63 -19.44 -4.52
N THR A 22 6.33 -20.34 -3.82
CA THR A 22 7.22 -21.34 -4.41
C THR A 22 6.65 -22.73 -4.16
N TYR A 23 6.30 -23.43 -5.24
CA TYR A 23 5.76 -24.78 -5.20
C TYR A 23 6.88 -25.78 -5.43
N PHE A 24 6.99 -26.77 -4.55
CA PHE A 24 7.96 -27.85 -4.69
C PHE A 24 7.25 -29.10 -5.21
N VAL A 25 7.74 -29.59 -6.35
CA VAL A 25 7.26 -30.80 -7.00
C VAL A 25 8.41 -31.80 -7.02
N LYS A 26 8.14 -33.03 -6.59
CA LYS A 26 9.10 -34.13 -6.60
C LYS A 26 9.37 -34.57 -8.05
N ALA A 27 10.45 -35.34 -8.24
CA ALA A 27 10.86 -35.79 -9.58
C ALA A 27 9.82 -36.71 -10.26
N ASP A 28 8.96 -37.35 -9.48
CA ASP A 28 7.83 -38.19 -9.96
C ASP A 28 6.59 -37.38 -10.34
N GLY A 29 6.66 -36.04 -10.30
CA GLY A 29 5.57 -35.15 -10.60
C GLY A 29 4.57 -34.96 -9.46
N THR A 30 4.80 -35.56 -8.29
CA THR A 30 3.95 -35.36 -7.11
C THR A 30 4.22 -34.00 -6.47
N PHE A 31 3.14 -33.31 -6.12
CA PHE A 31 3.22 -32.07 -5.36
C PHE A 31 3.65 -32.37 -3.92
N SER A 32 4.65 -31.64 -3.42
CA SER A 32 5.19 -31.83 -2.08
C SER A 32 4.70 -30.76 -1.10
N THR A 33 5.01 -29.49 -1.37
CA THR A 33 4.68 -28.38 -0.47
C THR A 33 4.73 -27.03 -1.17
N THR A 34 4.12 -26.02 -0.55
CA THR A 34 4.14 -24.62 -1.01
C THR A 34 4.74 -23.75 0.07
N LEU A 35 5.67 -22.87 -0.31
CA LEU A 35 6.11 -21.77 0.52
C LEU A 35 5.46 -20.48 0.02
N PHE A 36 4.67 -19.82 0.88
CA PHE A 36 4.06 -18.53 0.58
C PHE A 36 4.96 -17.38 1.02
N GLY A 37 4.95 -16.28 0.28
CA GLY A 37 5.80 -15.10 0.52
C GLY A 37 7.23 -15.21 -0.04
N TYR A 38 8.00 -14.13 0.13
CA TYR A 38 9.42 -14.11 -0.21
C TYR A 38 10.20 -14.89 0.84
N GLN A 39 10.84 -15.98 0.43
CA GLN A 39 11.65 -16.82 1.31
C GLN A 39 13.15 -16.56 1.08
N PRO A 40 13.97 -16.50 2.13
CA PRO A 40 15.43 -16.51 2.00
C PRO A 40 15.90 -17.73 1.19
N ILE A 41 16.96 -17.55 0.39
CA ILE A 41 17.45 -18.62 -0.51
C ILE A 41 17.94 -19.85 0.26
N GLU A 42 18.44 -19.68 1.47
CA GLU A 42 18.86 -20.74 2.37
C GLU A 42 17.68 -21.63 2.79
N GLN A 43 16.52 -21.02 3.06
CA GLN A 43 15.30 -21.72 3.44
C GLN A 43 14.72 -22.49 2.26
N MET A 44 14.71 -21.90 1.06
CA MET A 44 14.33 -22.61 -0.17
C MET A 44 15.25 -23.80 -0.45
N ARG A 45 16.56 -23.63 -0.21
CA ARG A 45 17.55 -24.68 -0.41
C ARG A 45 17.35 -25.83 0.58
N GLN A 46 17.09 -25.53 1.84
CA GLN A 46 16.83 -26.54 2.86
C GLN A 46 15.61 -27.39 2.52
N VAL A 47 14.49 -26.75 2.17
CA VAL A 47 13.25 -27.45 1.77
C VAL A 47 13.48 -28.30 0.50
N ALA A 48 14.25 -27.80 -0.46
CA ALA A 48 14.63 -28.60 -1.63
C ALA A 48 15.45 -29.85 -1.27
N TRP A 49 16.36 -29.75 -0.29
CA TRP A 49 17.16 -30.88 0.18
C TRP A 49 16.33 -31.91 0.95
N GLU A 50 15.40 -31.47 1.79
CA GLU A 50 14.47 -32.35 2.51
C GLU A 50 13.61 -33.17 1.53
N ILE A 51 13.07 -32.51 0.51
CA ILE A 51 12.24 -33.15 -0.52
C ILE A 51 13.04 -34.10 -1.41
N ALA A 52 14.29 -33.76 -1.71
CA ALA A 52 15.20 -34.65 -2.46
C ALA A 52 15.66 -35.86 -1.61
N GLY A 53 15.75 -35.70 -0.29
CA GLY A 53 16.13 -36.76 0.65
C GLY A 53 15.04 -37.81 0.91
N GLU A 54 13.77 -37.46 0.75
CA GLU A 54 12.62 -38.37 0.92
C GLU A 54 12.41 -39.38 -0.22
N GLY A 55 13.28 -39.38 -1.25
CA GLY A 55 13.17 -40.29 -2.41
C GLY A 55 13.54 -41.75 -2.13
N ALA A 56 13.89 -42.11 -0.90
CA ALA A 56 14.30 -43.46 -0.55
C ALA A 56 13.83 -43.83 0.86
N GLU A 57 12.53 -44.04 1.06
CA GLU A 57 12.04 -45.11 1.93
C GLU A 57 10.53 -45.35 1.79
N THR A 58 10.24 -46.65 1.75
CA THR A 58 8.97 -47.37 1.69
C THR A 58 7.77 -46.77 2.42
N THR A 59 6.64 -46.83 1.72
CA THR A 59 5.25 -46.91 2.19
C THR A 59 5.06 -47.10 3.70
N THR A 60 4.56 -46.07 4.37
CA THR A 60 3.45 -46.19 5.34
C THR A 60 2.69 -44.86 5.33
N ALA A 61 1.40 -44.90 4.99
CA ALA A 61 0.53 -43.75 5.15
C ALA A 61 0.19 -43.59 6.64
N PRO A 62 0.31 -42.38 7.23
CA PRO A 62 -0.44 -42.04 8.41
C PRO A 62 -1.54 -41.04 8.07
N SER A 63 -2.76 -41.41 8.47
CA SER A 63 -3.88 -40.57 8.88
C SER A 63 -3.97 -39.16 8.27
N SER A 64 -4.94 -39.00 7.37
CA SER A 64 -5.55 -37.72 7.01
C SER A 64 -6.15 -37.05 8.25
N SER A 65 -5.32 -36.38 9.03
CA SER A 65 -5.75 -35.35 9.97
C SER A 65 -5.57 -34.02 9.25
N PRO A 66 -6.61 -33.19 9.09
CA PRO A 66 -6.46 -31.90 8.45
C PRO A 66 -5.48 -31.08 9.29
N VAL A 67 -4.30 -30.82 8.73
CA VAL A 67 -3.37 -29.84 9.25
C VAL A 67 -4.15 -28.53 9.35
N PRO A 68 -4.20 -27.86 10.52
CA PRO A 68 -4.92 -26.61 10.63
C PRO A 68 -4.27 -25.64 9.66
N SER A 69 -5.04 -25.24 8.66
CA SER A 69 -4.70 -24.21 7.68
C SER A 69 -4.49 -22.89 8.43
N GLY A 70 -3.27 -22.69 8.95
CA GLY A 70 -2.77 -21.42 9.45
C GLY A 70 -2.38 -20.45 8.33
N GLY A 71 -2.78 -20.73 7.09
CA GLY A 71 -2.65 -19.85 5.94
C GLY A 71 -3.88 -18.96 5.84
N VAL A 72 -3.68 -17.66 5.96
CA VAL A 72 -4.68 -16.61 5.98
C VAL A 72 -5.20 -16.37 4.56
N GLY A 73 -5.91 -17.35 4.00
CA GLY A 73 -6.99 -17.12 3.06
C GLY A 73 -8.21 -16.66 3.85
N ARG A 74 -8.17 -15.44 4.41
CA ARG A 74 -9.33 -14.87 5.11
C ARG A 74 -10.40 -14.57 4.07
N HIS A 75 -11.20 -15.59 3.76
CA HIS A 75 -12.60 -15.39 3.37
C HIS A 75 -13.14 -14.30 4.29
N PRO A 76 -13.72 -13.23 3.72
CA PRO A 76 -14.15 -12.14 4.56
C PRO A 76 -15.11 -12.66 5.63
N PRO A 77 -14.95 -12.27 6.90
CA PRO A 77 -15.73 -12.84 8.00
C PRO A 77 -17.25 -12.66 7.80
N TRP A 78 -17.66 -11.75 6.91
CA TRP A 78 -19.03 -11.51 6.51
C TRP A 78 -19.63 -12.53 5.53
N GLU A 79 -18.85 -13.36 4.85
CA GLU A 79 -19.39 -14.46 4.01
C GLU A 79 -20.17 -15.48 4.85
N LYS A 80 -19.70 -15.73 6.08
CA LYS A 80 -20.35 -16.66 7.01
C LYS A 80 -21.28 -15.96 8.01
N ARG A 81 -21.13 -14.63 8.18
CA ARG A 81 -21.91 -13.81 9.12
C ARG A 81 -22.11 -12.39 8.55
N PRO A 82 -23.11 -12.15 7.70
CA PRO A 82 -23.28 -10.88 6.98
C PRO A 82 -23.41 -9.66 7.91
N LEU A 83 -23.89 -9.86 9.14
CA LEU A 83 -23.96 -8.82 10.16
C LEU A 83 -22.59 -8.35 10.68
N LEU A 84 -21.51 -9.13 10.51
CA LEU A 84 -20.15 -8.67 10.80
C LEU A 84 -19.66 -7.59 9.83
N ALA A 85 -20.29 -7.42 8.66
CA ALA A 85 -20.00 -6.30 7.76
C ALA A 85 -20.44 -4.94 8.33
N LEU A 86 -21.34 -4.95 9.33
CA LEU A 86 -21.80 -3.74 10.03
C LEU A 86 -20.93 -3.39 11.23
N LEU A 87 -20.03 -4.29 11.65
CA LEU A 87 -19.09 -3.98 12.71
C LEU A 87 -17.95 -3.13 12.15
N PRO A 88 -17.50 -2.10 12.88
CA PRO A 88 -16.38 -1.27 12.46
C PRO A 88 -15.18 -2.19 12.20
N ALA A 89 -14.59 -2.01 11.02
CA ALA A 89 -13.52 -2.86 10.55
C ALA A 89 -12.37 -2.95 11.57
N PRO A 90 -11.69 -4.11 11.69
CA PRO A 90 -10.48 -4.21 12.50
C PRO A 90 -9.50 -3.12 12.07
N TRP A 91 -8.74 -2.58 13.03
CA TRP A 91 -7.88 -1.40 12.87
C TRP A 91 -6.99 -1.40 11.60
N ALA A 92 -6.64 -2.59 11.09
CA ALA A 92 -5.91 -2.82 9.84
C ALA A 92 -6.64 -2.38 8.54
N GLN A 93 -7.89 -1.89 8.60
CA GLN A 93 -8.64 -1.40 7.42
C GLN A 93 -8.90 0.11 7.47
N TRP A 94 -8.35 0.83 8.44
CA TRP A 94 -8.56 2.28 8.56
C TRP A 94 -7.71 3.07 7.56
N HIS A 95 -6.49 2.63 7.25
CA HIS A 95 -5.65 3.34 6.29
C HIS A 95 -6.28 3.40 4.89
N PRO A 96 -6.80 2.29 4.30
CA PRO A 96 -7.53 2.35 3.04
C PRO A 96 -8.76 3.24 3.10
N LEU A 97 -9.45 3.36 4.23
CA LEU A 97 -10.60 4.26 4.35
C LEU A 97 -10.15 5.73 4.37
N LEU A 98 -9.11 6.04 5.13
CA LEU A 98 -8.66 7.41 5.38
C LEU A 98 -7.87 8.00 4.22
N VAL A 99 -7.11 7.19 3.48
CA VAL A 99 -6.22 7.66 2.40
C VAL A 99 -6.97 8.38 1.27
N HIS A 100 -8.24 8.03 1.04
CA HIS A 100 -9.05 8.65 0.00
C HIS A 100 -9.43 10.11 0.29
N PHE A 101 -9.53 10.50 1.57
CA PHE A 101 -9.91 11.86 1.95
C PHE A 101 -8.88 12.91 1.50
N PRO A 102 -7.59 12.83 1.88
CA PRO A 102 -6.61 13.80 1.42
C PRO A 102 -6.44 13.75 -0.11
N ILE A 103 -6.55 12.57 -0.74
CA ILE A 103 -6.51 12.44 -2.20
C ILE A 103 -7.65 13.25 -2.84
N ALA A 104 -8.90 12.98 -2.45
CA ALA A 104 -10.07 13.62 -3.03
C ALA A 104 -10.04 15.15 -2.80
N LEU A 105 -9.65 15.58 -1.60
CA LEU A 105 -9.57 17.00 -1.27
C LEU A 105 -8.48 17.72 -2.07
N LEU A 106 -7.30 17.11 -2.25
CA LEU A 106 -6.22 17.69 -3.06
C LEU A 106 -6.57 17.74 -4.55
N VAL A 107 -7.23 16.70 -5.08
CA VAL A 107 -7.71 16.67 -6.47
C VAL A 107 -8.77 17.74 -6.71
N LEU A 108 -9.77 17.81 -5.82
CA LEU A 108 -10.81 18.82 -5.92
C LEU A 108 -10.22 20.23 -5.81
N GLU A 109 -9.33 20.47 -4.85
CA GLU A 109 -8.65 21.74 -4.68
C GLU A 109 -7.86 22.16 -5.93
N ALA A 110 -7.17 21.22 -6.57
CA ALA A 110 -6.43 21.49 -7.80
C ALA A 110 -7.34 21.92 -8.97
N VAL A 111 -8.53 21.30 -9.10
CA VAL A 111 -9.56 21.73 -10.07
C VAL A 111 -9.97 23.18 -9.81
N PHE A 112 -10.21 23.53 -8.55
CA PHE A 112 -10.55 24.90 -8.17
C PHE A 112 -9.42 25.90 -8.46
N VAL A 113 -8.16 25.54 -8.19
CA VAL A 113 -7.00 26.38 -8.51
C VAL A 113 -6.87 26.60 -10.01
N CYS A 114 -7.07 25.57 -10.83
CA CYS A 114 -7.04 25.71 -12.28
C CYS A 114 -8.17 26.63 -12.77
N ALA A 115 -9.38 26.50 -12.22
CA ALA A 115 -10.50 27.35 -12.60
C ALA A 115 -10.27 28.83 -12.20
N LEU A 116 -9.58 29.09 -11.08
CA LEU A 116 -9.18 30.45 -10.67
C LEU A 116 -8.19 31.11 -11.64
N LEU A 117 -7.53 30.34 -12.52
CA LEU A 117 -6.72 30.91 -13.60
C LEU A 117 -7.58 31.57 -14.68
N VAL A 118 -8.69 30.91 -15.03
CA VAL A 118 -9.62 31.36 -16.07
C VAL A 118 -10.50 32.48 -15.54
N ARG A 119 -11.10 32.29 -14.35
CA ARG A 119 -12.01 33.25 -13.75
C ARG A 119 -11.64 33.48 -12.28
N PRO A 120 -10.94 34.56 -11.94
CA PRO A 120 -10.66 34.88 -10.55
C PRO A 120 -11.97 35.15 -9.79
N ASN A 121 -12.16 34.47 -8.67
CA ASN A 121 -13.33 34.61 -7.81
C ASN A 121 -12.93 34.37 -6.35
N GLU A 122 -13.17 35.34 -5.48
CA GLU A 122 -12.78 35.30 -4.07
C GLU A 122 -13.43 34.15 -3.29
N ARG A 123 -14.72 33.89 -3.54
CA ARG A 123 -15.43 32.77 -2.88
C ARG A 123 -14.82 31.42 -3.25
N MET A 124 -14.46 31.29 -4.53
CA MET A 124 -13.83 30.10 -5.07
C MET A 124 -12.41 29.90 -4.51
N ALA A 125 -11.70 31.00 -4.30
CA ALA A 125 -10.39 30.98 -3.66
C ALA A 125 -10.44 30.64 -2.18
N GLN A 126 -11.39 31.17 -1.42
CA GLN A 126 -11.63 30.80 -0.03
C GLN A 126 -11.99 29.33 0.10
N PHE A 127 -12.88 28.83 -0.77
CA PHE A 127 -13.23 27.41 -0.79
C PHE A 127 -12.03 26.52 -1.12
N SER A 128 -11.20 26.90 -2.09
CA SER A 128 -9.93 26.22 -2.39
C SER A 128 -8.97 26.22 -1.18
N THR A 129 -8.85 27.32 -0.44
CA THR A 129 -8.05 27.34 0.81
C THR A 129 -8.62 26.39 1.85
N TRP A 130 -9.93 26.36 2.02
CA TRP A 130 -10.60 25.46 2.96
C TRP A 130 -10.36 23.99 2.60
N LEU A 131 -10.46 23.63 1.31
CA LEU A 131 -10.16 22.29 0.82
C LEU A 131 -8.70 21.90 1.09
N LEU A 132 -7.74 22.80 0.85
CA LEU A 132 -6.33 22.56 1.15
C LEU A 132 -6.10 22.35 2.66
N GLY A 133 -6.75 23.16 3.49
CA GLY A 133 -6.70 23.01 4.94
C GLY A 133 -7.27 21.68 5.41
N ALA A 134 -8.44 21.29 4.90
CA ALA A 134 -9.07 20.01 5.19
C ALA A 134 -8.19 18.83 4.73
N ALA A 135 -7.57 18.94 3.55
CA ALA A 135 -6.63 17.94 3.05
C ALA A 135 -5.45 17.74 4.02
N VAL A 136 -4.82 18.85 4.45
CA VAL A 136 -3.70 18.82 5.40
C VAL A 136 -4.11 18.21 6.75
N VAL A 137 -5.29 18.55 7.26
CA VAL A 137 -5.81 17.95 8.50
C VAL A 137 -6.05 16.45 8.33
N SER A 138 -6.59 16.01 7.19
CA SER A 138 -6.82 14.59 6.91
C SER A 138 -5.56 13.78 6.60
N LEU A 139 -4.47 14.44 6.18
CA LEU A 139 -3.17 13.78 5.97
C LEU A 139 -2.59 13.23 7.29
N VAL A 140 -2.77 13.93 8.40
CA VAL A 140 -2.23 13.51 9.72
C VAL A 140 -2.72 12.11 10.12
N PRO A 141 -4.03 11.85 10.27
CA PRO A 141 -4.51 10.51 10.63
C PRO A 141 -4.21 9.47 9.54
N THR A 142 -4.14 9.87 8.26
CA THR A 142 -3.78 8.98 7.15
C THR A 142 -2.33 8.48 7.27
N ILE A 143 -1.39 9.37 7.58
CA ILE A 143 0.02 9.01 7.78
C ILE A 143 0.17 8.11 9.01
N LEU A 144 -0.49 8.46 10.12
CA LEU A 144 -0.42 7.68 11.36
C LEU A 144 -0.94 6.25 11.17
N THR A 145 -2.08 6.11 10.50
CA THR A 145 -2.65 4.79 10.17
C THR A 145 -1.76 4.03 9.17
N GLY A 146 -1.18 4.70 8.17
CA GLY A 146 -0.28 4.06 7.22
C GLY A 146 1.04 3.54 7.83
N ILE A 147 1.63 4.29 8.76
CA ILE A 147 2.82 3.85 9.51
C ILE A 147 2.49 2.63 10.37
N ARG A 148 1.36 2.68 11.07
CA ARG A 148 0.93 1.58 11.94
C ARG A 148 0.62 0.32 11.16
N ASP A 149 -0.12 0.42 10.05
CA ASP A 149 -0.48 -0.73 9.22
C ASP A 149 0.78 -1.38 8.64
N ALA A 150 1.75 -0.57 8.18
CA ALA A 150 3.03 -1.08 7.70
C ALA A 150 3.82 -1.88 8.75
N GLY A 151 3.75 -1.47 10.03
CA GLY A 151 4.47 -2.16 11.10
C GLY A 151 3.71 -3.30 11.75
N ALA A 152 2.39 -3.41 11.51
CA ALA A 152 1.60 -4.57 11.93
C ALA A 152 2.05 -5.86 11.22
N ASP A 153 2.61 -5.73 10.02
CA ASP A 153 3.15 -6.84 9.24
C ASP A 153 4.57 -7.26 9.67
N LEU A 154 5.24 -6.48 10.53
CA LEU A 154 6.64 -6.68 10.94
C LEU A 154 6.81 -7.41 12.28
N GLY A 155 5.72 -7.64 13.04
CA GLY A 155 5.75 -8.41 14.28
C GLY A 155 4.70 -7.98 15.32
N PRO A 156 4.57 -8.73 16.44
CA PRO A 156 3.59 -8.48 17.49
C PRO A 156 3.94 -7.31 18.43
N ASP A 157 5.21 -6.86 18.41
CA ASP A 157 5.68 -5.70 19.16
C ASP A 157 5.06 -4.39 18.62
N SER A 158 5.35 -3.26 19.27
CA SER A 158 4.73 -1.96 18.98
C SER A 158 4.63 -1.63 17.47
N PRO A 159 3.44 -1.79 16.85
CA PRO A 159 3.31 -1.76 15.38
C PRO A 159 3.68 -0.40 14.80
N PHE A 160 3.41 0.67 15.55
CA PHE A 160 3.75 2.01 15.14
C PHE A 160 5.27 2.23 15.04
N TRP A 161 6.03 1.80 16.05
CA TRP A 161 7.48 2.01 16.07
C TRP A 161 8.20 1.13 15.05
N ASN A 162 7.74 -0.10 14.88
CA ASN A 162 8.27 -1.01 13.86
C ASN A 162 8.08 -0.43 12.45
N GLY A 163 6.86 0.04 12.15
CA GLY A 163 6.57 0.67 10.87
C GLY A 163 7.35 1.96 10.65
N LEU A 164 7.48 2.81 11.69
CA LEU A 164 8.26 4.04 11.60
C LEU A 164 9.74 3.75 11.34
N HIS A 165 10.32 2.79 12.08
CA HIS A 165 11.71 2.37 11.90
C HIS A 165 11.95 1.79 10.51
N ASP A 166 11.03 0.96 10.00
CA ASP A 166 11.11 0.41 8.66
C ASP A 166 11.09 1.52 7.59
N ARG A 167 10.16 2.48 7.70
CA ARG A 167 10.06 3.59 6.72
C ARG A 167 11.28 4.51 6.76
N LEU A 168 11.88 4.74 7.93
CA LEU A 168 13.12 5.51 8.07
C LEU A 168 14.31 4.76 7.46
N THR A 169 14.43 3.47 7.72
CA THR A 169 15.53 2.63 7.20
C THR A 169 15.48 2.51 5.67
N HIS A 170 14.29 2.51 5.09
CA HIS A 170 14.08 2.42 3.65
C HIS A 170 13.99 3.78 2.95
N LEU A 171 14.04 4.92 3.66
CA LEU A 171 13.76 6.25 3.10
C LEU A 171 14.64 6.61 1.88
N PHE A 172 15.89 6.15 1.85
CA PHE A 172 16.86 6.46 0.80
C PHE A 172 17.15 5.31 -0.18
N ARG A 173 16.47 4.16 -0.03
CA ARG A 173 16.64 2.99 -0.90
C ARG A 173 15.69 3.06 -2.11
N LEU A 174 16.05 3.89 -3.09
CA LEU A 174 15.25 4.17 -4.29
C LEU A 174 14.87 2.94 -5.14
N GLU A 175 15.56 1.81 -4.96
CA GLU A 175 15.27 0.54 -5.65
C GLU A 175 14.01 -0.16 -5.13
N SER A 176 13.56 0.18 -3.91
CA SER A 176 12.37 -0.44 -3.31
C SER A 176 11.11 0.36 -3.64
N SER A 177 10.07 -0.32 -4.14
CA SER A 177 8.74 0.29 -4.35
C SER A 177 8.17 0.87 -3.06
N VAL A 178 8.48 0.25 -1.91
CA VAL A 178 8.07 0.71 -0.57
C VAL A 178 8.73 2.06 -0.24
N SER A 179 10.03 2.19 -0.52
CA SER A 179 10.78 3.46 -0.35
C SER A 179 10.19 4.56 -1.22
N LEU A 180 9.93 4.24 -2.48
CA LEU A 180 9.43 5.18 -3.47
C LEU A 180 8.01 5.67 -3.12
N HIS A 181 7.15 4.80 -2.59
CA HIS A 181 5.85 5.17 -2.07
C HIS A 181 5.93 6.11 -0.85
N VAL A 182 6.85 5.84 0.09
CA VAL A 182 7.09 6.71 1.26
C VAL A 182 7.59 8.08 0.82
N LEU A 183 8.52 8.12 -0.13
CA LEU A 183 9.08 9.36 -0.65
C LEU A 183 8.00 10.22 -1.32
N PHE A 184 7.12 9.60 -2.12
CA PHE A 184 5.97 10.29 -2.70
C PHE A 184 4.98 10.78 -1.63
N GLY A 185 4.66 9.98 -0.63
CA GLY A 185 3.81 10.40 0.49
C GLY A 185 4.38 11.59 1.26
N LEU A 186 5.70 11.57 1.54
CA LEU A 186 6.41 12.66 2.17
C LEU A 186 6.41 13.92 1.29
N ALA A 187 6.70 13.79 -0.01
CA ALA A 187 6.69 14.90 -0.95
C ALA A 187 5.30 15.56 -1.07
N VAL A 188 4.22 14.77 -1.19
CA VAL A 188 2.84 15.29 -1.19
C VAL A 188 2.56 16.06 0.10
N THR A 189 2.97 15.50 1.25
CA THR A 189 2.77 16.13 2.55
C THR A 189 3.50 17.47 2.63
N LEU A 190 4.80 17.50 2.31
CA LEU A 190 5.60 18.72 2.32
C LEU A 190 5.07 19.78 1.34
N ILE A 191 4.65 19.37 0.14
CA ILE A 191 4.03 20.27 -0.84
C ILE A 191 2.71 20.83 -0.29
N ALA A 192 1.83 20.00 0.26
CA ALA A 192 0.54 20.44 0.79
C ALA A 192 0.71 21.44 1.97
N PHE A 193 1.56 21.11 2.94
CA PHE A 193 1.89 22.00 4.06
C PHE A 193 2.56 23.29 3.58
N GLY A 194 3.52 23.19 2.65
CA GLY A 194 4.21 24.34 2.08
C GLY A 194 3.26 25.27 1.32
N ARG A 195 2.33 24.72 0.53
CA ARG A 195 1.27 25.48 -0.16
C ARG A 195 0.32 26.16 0.83
N LEU A 196 -0.06 25.48 1.90
CA LEU A 196 -0.91 26.06 2.94
C LEU A 196 -0.19 27.21 3.65
N ALA A 197 1.06 27.01 4.06
CA ALA A 197 1.89 28.04 4.68
C ALA A 197 2.10 29.24 3.73
N TRP A 198 2.31 28.98 2.44
CA TRP A 198 2.40 30.03 1.42
C TRP A 198 1.08 30.82 1.35
N ARG A 199 -0.09 30.16 1.32
CA ARG A 199 -1.38 30.86 1.35
C ARG A 199 -1.57 31.72 2.60
N VAL A 200 -1.25 31.19 3.77
CA VAL A 200 -1.34 31.93 5.04
C VAL A 200 -0.43 33.16 5.04
N ARG A 201 0.79 33.04 4.49
CA ARG A 201 1.76 34.14 4.45
C ARG A 201 1.44 35.18 3.36
N ALA A 202 0.97 34.76 2.20
CA ALA A 202 0.73 35.66 1.07
C ALA A 202 -0.67 36.30 1.09
N GLY A 203 -1.63 35.70 1.81
CA GLY A 203 -3.02 36.19 1.89
C GLY A 203 -3.63 36.39 0.50
N ASP A 204 -4.29 37.54 0.30
CA ASP A 204 -4.97 37.87 -0.96
C ASP A 204 -4.02 38.06 -2.15
N ARG A 205 -2.72 38.26 -1.89
CA ARG A 205 -1.71 38.50 -2.96
C ARG A 205 -1.39 37.24 -3.75
N ILE A 206 -1.68 36.06 -3.22
CA ILE A 206 -1.31 34.78 -3.86
C ILE A 206 -2.08 34.54 -5.17
N LEU A 207 -3.23 35.20 -5.34
CA LEU A 207 -4.06 35.12 -6.55
C LEU A 207 -3.72 36.22 -7.57
N GLY A 208 -2.75 37.09 -7.25
CA GLY A 208 -2.31 38.18 -8.12
C GLY A 208 -1.12 37.80 -9.00
N GLY A 209 -1.20 38.15 -10.30
CA GLY A 209 -0.06 38.13 -11.22
C GLY A 209 0.72 36.81 -11.27
N GLY A 210 2.05 36.90 -11.17
CA GLY A 210 2.96 35.75 -11.28
C GLY A 210 2.89 34.75 -10.12
N GLN A 211 2.45 35.17 -8.93
CA GLN A 211 2.29 34.25 -7.79
C GLN A 211 1.18 33.23 -8.04
N ARG A 212 0.11 33.64 -8.74
CA ARG A 212 -0.98 32.73 -9.14
C ARG A 212 -0.49 31.60 -10.03
N MET A 213 0.39 31.91 -10.99
CA MET A 213 1.01 30.91 -11.86
C MET A 213 1.92 29.97 -11.09
N ALA A 214 2.82 30.51 -10.28
CA ALA A 214 3.73 29.70 -9.48
C ALA A 214 2.97 28.77 -8.52
N PHE A 215 1.95 29.28 -7.84
CA PHE A 215 1.10 28.47 -6.96
C PHE A 215 0.42 27.34 -7.72
N THR A 216 -0.12 27.61 -8.91
CA THR A 216 -0.78 26.58 -9.73
C THR A 216 0.19 25.51 -10.23
N LEU A 217 1.39 25.90 -10.65
CA LEU A 217 2.43 24.94 -11.06
C LEU A 217 2.81 24.01 -9.90
N VAL A 218 2.96 24.54 -8.69
CA VAL A 218 3.25 23.72 -7.50
C VAL A 218 2.06 22.81 -7.16
N THR A 219 0.82 23.25 -7.36
CA THR A 219 -0.37 22.40 -7.24
C THR A 219 -0.33 21.21 -8.21
N LEU A 220 -0.04 21.48 -9.49
CA LEU A 220 0.03 20.45 -10.53
C LEU A 220 1.19 19.49 -10.29
N LEU A 221 2.34 19.99 -9.82
CA LEU A 221 3.45 19.15 -9.39
C LEU A 221 3.03 18.23 -8.24
N GLY A 222 2.34 18.77 -7.23
CA GLY A 222 1.80 17.98 -6.12
C GLY A 222 0.84 16.88 -6.59
N LEU A 223 -0.02 17.16 -7.56
CA LEU A 223 -0.88 16.15 -8.18
C LEU A 223 -0.09 15.08 -8.92
N TRP A 224 0.93 15.47 -9.68
CA TRP A 224 1.77 14.52 -10.39
C TRP A 224 2.47 13.56 -9.43
N VAL A 225 3.04 14.09 -8.33
CA VAL A 225 3.62 13.28 -7.25
C VAL A 225 2.57 12.37 -6.60
N LEU A 226 1.34 12.86 -6.38
CA LEU A 226 0.24 12.08 -5.84
C LEU A 226 -0.15 10.89 -6.74
N PHE A 227 -0.23 11.11 -8.05
CA PHE A 227 -0.49 10.05 -9.02
C PHE A 227 0.64 9.02 -9.02
N GLY A 228 1.90 9.46 -8.99
CA GLY A 228 3.05 8.56 -8.84
C GLY A 228 2.97 7.72 -7.55
N GLY A 229 2.65 8.37 -6.43
CA GLY A 229 2.40 7.70 -5.15
C GLY A 229 1.29 6.66 -5.22
N GLY A 230 0.18 6.99 -5.89
CA GLY A 230 -0.96 6.10 -6.09
C GLY A 230 -0.64 4.90 -6.97
N GLN A 231 0.11 5.09 -8.06
CA GLN A 231 0.55 3.98 -8.93
C GLN A 231 1.45 3.00 -8.17
N VAL A 232 2.42 3.50 -7.41
CA VAL A 232 3.34 2.66 -6.63
C VAL A 232 2.60 2.00 -5.46
N GLY A 233 1.72 2.72 -4.78
CA GLY A 233 0.92 2.20 -3.68
C GLY A 233 -0.07 1.11 -4.12
N GLY A 234 -0.78 1.33 -5.22
CA GLY A 234 -1.64 0.32 -5.83
C GLY A 234 -0.86 -0.93 -6.26
N GLY A 235 0.35 -0.74 -6.81
CA GLY A 235 1.25 -1.84 -7.15
C GLY A 235 1.75 -2.65 -5.94
N ILE A 236 1.78 -2.07 -4.73
CA ILE A 236 2.09 -2.79 -3.48
C ILE A 236 0.85 -3.53 -2.96
N SER A 237 -0.32 -2.91 -3.02
CA SER A 237 -1.57 -3.48 -2.49
C SER A 237 -2.13 -4.65 -3.32
N HIS A 238 -1.74 -4.78 -4.59
CA HIS A 238 -2.21 -5.83 -5.50
C HIS A 238 -1.17 -6.93 -5.77
N ARG A 239 -0.03 -6.91 -5.05
CA ARG A 239 0.94 -8.02 -5.01
C ARG A 239 0.61 -8.95 -3.86
#